data_AF-A0A4S2CWU2-F1
#
_entry.id   AF-A0A4S2CWU2-F1
#
_cell.length_a   1.000
_cell.length_b   1.000
_cell.length_c   1.000
_cell.angle_alpha   90.00
_cell.angle_beta   90.00
_cell.angle_gamma   90.00
#
_symmetry.space_group_name_H-M   'P 1'
#
loop_
_entity.id
_entity.type
_entity.pdbx_description
1 polymer ?
#
loop_
_entity_poly.entity_id
_entity_poly.type
_entity_poly.pdbx_seq_one_letter_code
_entity_poly.pdbx_strand_id
1 'polypeptide(L)'
;MKKIIIGAVLCLVAAYGYSKLRHVDLADVGTSRSAWAAPEPATAAPARYSCDGRTHCSHMRSCEEATYFIQNCPGTQMDGDNDGIPCEQQWCG
;
A
#
# COMPACT_ATOMS: atom_id res chain seq x y z
N MET A 1 12.56 -53.38 -21.56
CA MET A 1 12.06 -53.36 -20.17
C MET A 1 12.52 -52.11 -19.41
N LYS A 2 13.83 -51.84 -19.24
CA LYS A 2 14.32 -50.64 -18.54
C LYS A 2 13.86 -49.30 -19.14
N LYS A 3 13.76 -49.20 -20.47
CA LYS A 3 13.24 -48.00 -21.17
C LYS A 3 11.74 -47.73 -20.91
N ILE A 4 10.96 -48.79 -20.69
CA ILE A 4 9.52 -48.70 -20.35
C ILE A 4 9.37 -48.22 -18.90
N ILE A 5 10.22 -48.71 -17.99
CA ILE A 5 10.26 -48.27 -16.59
C ILE A 5 10.69 -46.80 -16.50
N ILE A 6 11.72 -46.39 -17.26
CA ILE A 6 12.16 -44.98 -17.30
C ILE A 6 11.03 -44.09 -17.85
N GLY A 7 10.35 -44.51 -18.92
CA GLY A 7 9.20 -43.80 -19.46
C GLY A 7 8.07 -43.64 -18.44
N ALA A 8 7.71 -44.73 -17.74
CA ALA A 8 6.67 -44.70 -16.71
C ALA A 8 7.02 -43.79 -15.53
N VAL A 9 8.27 -43.82 -15.07
CA VAL A 9 8.74 -42.93 -13.97
C VAL A 9 8.73 -41.47 -14.40
N LEU A 10 9.19 -41.15 -15.61
CA LEU A 10 9.14 -39.78 -16.13
C LEU A 10 7.70 -39.26 -16.28
N CYS A 11 6.77 -40.10 -16.76
CA CYS A 11 5.35 -39.75 -16.83
C CYS A 11 4.74 -39.51 -15.45
N LEU A 12 5.07 -40.32 -14.43
CA LEU A 12 4.58 -40.14 -13.06
C LEU A 12 5.13 -38.86 -12.41
N VAL A 13 6.42 -38.57 -12.57
CA VAL A 13 7.04 -37.34 -12.05
C VAL A 13 6.46 -36.10 -12.73
N ALA A 14 6.29 -36.13 -14.06
CA ALA A 14 5.68 -35.04 -14.81
C ALA A 14 4.21 -34.81 -14.41
N ALA A 15 3.42 -35.87 -14.23
CA ALA A 15 2.03 -35.78 -13.78
C ALA A 15 1.93 -35.19 -12.36
N TYR A 16 2.79 -35.62 -11.44
CA TYR A 16 2.83 -35.11 -10.07
C TYR A 16 3.31 -33.65 -9.98
N GLY A 17 4.28 -33.25 -10.80
CA GLY A 17 4.72 -31.86 -10.93
C GLY A 17 3.63 -30.97 -11.53
N TYR A 18 2.94 -31.46 -12.58
CA TYR A 18 1.86 -30.75 -13.25
C TYR A 18 0.63 -30.58 -12.33
N SER A 19 0.29 -31.58 -11.51
CA SER A 19 -0.78 -31.44 -10.50
C SER A 19 -0.42 -30.40 -9.44
N LYS A 20 0.84 -30.33 -9.00
CA LYS A 20 1.30 -29.30 -8.06
C LYS A 20 1.24 -27.89 -8.66
N LEU A 21 1.52 -27.76 -9.96
CA LEU A 21 1.44 -26.49 -10.70
C LEU A 21 0.00 -26.03 -10.96
N ARG A 22 -0.96 -26.96 -11.04
CA ARG A 22 -2.39 -26.67 -11.24
C ARG A 22 -3.15 -26.22 -10.00
N HIS A 23 -2.57 -26.35 -8.80
CA HIS A 23 -3.13 -25.78 -7.56
C HIS A 23 -2.95 -24.26 -7.43
N VAL A 24 -2.39 -23.60 -8.45
CA VAL A 24 -2.56 -22.15 -8.64
C VAL A 24 -3.94 -21.94 -9.25
N ASP A 25 -4.97 -22.15 -8.42
CA ASP A 25 -6.36 -21.88 -8.75
C ASP A 25 -6.55 -20.41 -9.13
N LEU A 26 -7.43 -20.19 -10.11
CA LEU A 26 -8.03 -18.91 -10.45
C LEU A 26 -8.95 -18.40 -9.32
N ALA A 27 -8.49 -18.45 -8.08
CA ALA A 27 -9.12 -17.79 -6.95
C ALA A 27 -8.64 -16.34 -6.86
N ASP A 28 -8.86 -15.56 -7.93
CA ASP A 28 -9.03 -14.09 -7.77
C ASP A 28 -9.70 -13.38 -8.96
N VAL A 29 -10.03 -14.07 -10.06
CA VAL A 29 -10.90 -13.47 -11.08
C VAL A 29 -12.36 -13.61 -10.63
N GLY A 30 -12.80 -12.78 -9.68
CA GLY A 30 -14.21 -12.88 -9.29
C GLY A 30 -14.71 -12.11 -8.08
N THR A 31 -14.08 -11.03 -7.64
CA THR A 31 -14.80 -9.94 -6.95
C THR A 31 -13.90 -8.71 -6.91
N SER A 32 -13.86 -8.03 -8.05
CA SER A 32 -13.85 -6.57 -8.05
C SER A 32 -15.20 -6.11 -7.49
N ARG A 33 -15.37 -6.27 -6.17
CA ARG A 33 -16.17 -5.30 -5.44
C ARG A 33 -15.24 -4.12 -5.37
N SER A 34 -15.58 -3.07 -6.11
CA SER A 34 -15.48 -1.72 -5.56
C SER A 34 -16.04 -1.75 -4.14
N ALA A 35 -15.22 -2.14 -3.17
CA ALA A 35 -15.01 -1.27 -2.05
C ALA A 35 -14.17 -0.16 -2.69
N TRP A 36 -14.75 0.99 -3.07
CA TRP A 36 -14.91 2.03 -2.04
C TRP A 36 -14.13 1.60 -0.81
N ALA A 37 -12.81 1.75 -0.88
CA ALA A 37 -12.04 1.94 0.32
C ALA A 37 -12.77 3.12 0.97
N ALA A 38 -13.75 2.79 1.83
CA ALA A 38 -14.06 3.67 2.93
C ALA A 38 -12.67 3.92 3.48
N PRO A 39 -12.20 5.18 3.48
CA PRO A 39 -10.87 5.48 3.96
C PRO A 39 -10.72 4.64 5.20
N GLU A 40 -9.71 3.75 5.19
CA GLU A 40 -9.28 3.06 6.40
C GLU A 40 -9.38 4.14 7.46
N PRO A 41 -10.10 3.94 8.58
CA PRO A 41 -10.17 4.98 9.58
C PRO A 41 -8.73 5.16 10.02
N ALA A 42 -8.04 6.09 9.35
CA ALA A 42 -6.76 6.66 9.68
C ALA A 42 -7.06 7.05 11.09
N THR A 43 -6.56 6.22 12.01
CA THR A 43 -7.06 6.18 13.39
C THR A 43 -7.05 7.61 13.80
N ALA A 44 -8.23 8.24 13.82
CA ALA A 44 -8.30 9.67 13.64
C ALA A 44 -7.80 10.18 14.95
N ALA A 45 -6.49 10.47 15.00
CA ALA A 45 -5.82 10.91 16.19
C ALA A 45 -6.69 12.09 16.63
N PRO A 46 -7.31 11.99 17.82
CA PRO A 46 -8.53 12.69 18.16
C PRO A 46 -8.39 14.15 17.74
N ALA A 47 -9.11 14.61 16.70
CA ALA A 47 -8.84 15.82 15.92
C ALA A 47 -7.98 16.86 16.67
N ARG A 48 -6.65 16.65 16.68
CA ARG A 48 -5.73 17.46 17.50
C ARG A 48 -5.39 18.77 16.80
N TYR A 49 -5.66 18.80 15.50
CA TYR A 49 -5.22 19.83 14.58
C TYR A 49 -6.45 20.35 13.85
N SER A 50 -6.52 21.67 13.69
CA SER A 50 -7.58 22.36 12.97
C SER A 50 -6.93 23.32 11.99
N CYS A 51 -7.59 23.55 10.86
CA CYS A 51 -7.16 24.52 9.88
C CYS A 51 -7.39 25.92 10.43
N ASP A 52 -6.33 26.53 10.95
CA ASP A 52 -6.29 27.86 11.55
C ASP A 52 -5.58 28.90 10.66
N GLY A 53 -5.32 28.55 9.40
CA GLY A 53 -4.68 29.42 8.40
C GLY A 53 -3.16 29.36 8.38
N ARG A 54 -2.53 28.43 9.10
CA ARG A 54 -1.10 28.18 8.98
C ARG A 54 -0.76 27.46 7.68
N THR A 55 0.21 28.00 6.93
CA THR A 55 0.59 27.48 5.61
C THR A 55 2.07 27.15 5.47
N HIS A 56 2.90 27.40 6.48
CA HIS A 56 4.36 27.24 6.43
C HIS A 56 4.85 26.34 7.56
N CYS A 57 6.01 25.71 7.33
CA CYS A 57 6.61 24.74 8.23
C CYS A 57 7.00 25.29 9.60
N SER A 58 7.41 26.55 9.69
CA SER A 58 7.76 27.20 10.96
C SER A 58 6.58 27.34 11.92
N HIS A 59 5.35 27.20 11.42
CA HIS A 59 4.16 27.27 12.26
C HIS A 59 3.73 25.89 12.78
N MET A 60 4.25 24.80 12.21
CA MET A 60 3.99 23.43 12.65
C MET A 60 4.89 23.11 13.85
N ARG A 61 4.54 22.06 14.61
CA ARG A 61 5.32 21.60 15.78
C ARG A 61 5.74 20.14 15.67
N SER A 62 5.33 19.45 14.63
CA SER A 62 5.59 18.02 14.41
C SER A 62 5.36 17.63 12.96
N CYS A 63 5.95 16.50 12.56
CA CYS A 63 5.76 15.93 11.23
C CYS A 63 4.30 15.49 11.02
N GLU A 64 3.69 14.90 12.04
CA GLU A 64 2.29 14.47 12.00
C GLU A 64 1.33 15.65 11.84
N GLU A 65 1.60 16.79 12.50
CA GLU A 65 0.82 18.01 12.31
C GLU A 65 1.00 18.57 10.89
N ALA A 66 2.23 18.69 10.39
CA ALA A 66 2.48 19.18 9.04
C ALA A 66 1.79 18.29 7.97
N THR A 67 1.85 16.98 8.17
CA THR A 67 1.20 15.96 7.32
C THR A 67 -0.32 16.11 7.35
N TYR A 68 -0.91 16.33 8.53
CA TYR A 68 -2.34 16.63 8.64
C TYR A 68 -2.71 17.88 7.84
N PHE A 69 -1.91 18.94 7.90
CA PHE A 69 -2.20 20.20 7.23
C PHE A 69 -2.22 20.07 5.71
N ILE A 70 -1.25 19.39 5.08
CA ILE A 70 -1.26 19.23 3.62
C ILE A 70 -2.41 18.35 3.11
N GLN A 71 -2.91 17.43 3.95
CA GLN A 71 -4.01 16.54 3.59
C GLN A 71 -5.39 17.14 3.85
N ASN A 72 -5.53 18.02 4.84
CA ASN A 72 -6.82 18.47 5.35
C ASN A 72 -7.06 19.98 5.21
N CYS A 73 -6.02 20.79 5.03
CA CYS A 73 -6.12 22.24 5.01
C CYS A 73 -5.76 22.82 3.62
N PRO A 74 -6.57 23.74 3.07
CA PRO A 74 -6.28 24.36 1.78
C PRO A 74 -5.14 25.38 1.89
N GLY A 75 -4.38 25.56 0.82
CA GLY A 75 -3.40 26.64 0.68
C GLY A 75 -2.09 26.44 1.45
N THR A 76 -1.79 25.22 1.89
CA THR A 76 -0.51 24.89 2.51
C THR A 76 0.63 24.93 1.49
N GLN A 77 1.76 25.49 1.89
CA GLN A 77 2.99 25.63 1.10
C GLN A 77 4.15 24.97 1.85
N MET A 78 3.96 23.70 2.21
CA MET A 78 4.86 22.94 3.09
C MET A 78 5.50 21.73 2.41
N ASP A 79 4.87 21.25 1.34
CA ASP A 79 5.34 20.18 0.48
C ASP A 79 5.75 20.83 -0.86
N GLY A 80 7.06 21.03 -1.03
CA GLY A 80 7.60 21.84 -2.12
C GLY A 80 7.75 21.06 -3.42
N ASP A 81 8.09 19.78 -3.33
CA ASP A 81 8.28 18.84 -4.43
C ASP A 81 7.06 17.94 -4.67
N ASN A 82 6.04 18.02 -3.81
CA ASN A 82 4.76 17.33 -3.91
C ASN A 82 4.90 15.81 -3.79
N ASP A 83 5.83 15.36 -2.94
CA ASP A 83 6.05 13.94 -2.66
C ASP A 83 5.15 13.40 -1.53
N GLY A 84 4.40 14.30 -0.87
CA GLY A 84 3.52 13.99 0.27
C GLY A 84 4.21 14.09 1.64
N ILE A 85 5.47 14.52 1.70
CA ILE A 85 6.26 14.68 2.92
C ILE A 85 6.50 16.18 3.15
N PRO A 86 5.70 16.84 4.00
CA PRO A 86 5.87 18.26 4.25
C PRO A 86 7.03 18.51 5.21
N CYS A 87 7.69 19.66 5.07
CA CYS A 87 8.64 20.15 6.08
C CYS A 87 9.81 19.21 6.40
N GLU A 88 10.32 18.47 5.42
CA GLU A 88 11.47 17.56 5.55
C GLU A 88 12.67 18.18 6.29
N GLN A 89 12.95 19.46 6.06
CA GLN A 89 14.09 20.15 6.68
C GLN A 89 13.90 20.50 8.16
N GLN A 90 12.68 20.44 8.70
CA GLN A 90 12.38 20.90 10.07
C GLN A 90 11.75 19.82 10.96
N TRP A 91 10.83 19.02 10.42
CA TRP A 91 10.02 18.10 11.21
C TRP A 91 10.08 16.64 10.72
N CYS A 92 10.21 16.41 9.42
CA CYS A 92 10.07 15.08 8.80
C CYS A 92 11.38 14.49 8.24
N GLY A 93 12.55 15.00 8.67
CA GLY A 93 13.89 14.57 8.21
C GLY A 93 14.82 14.09 9.31
#